data_AF-A0A2K8M9J7-F1
#
_entry.id   AF-A0A2K8M9J7-F1
#
_cell.length_a   1.000
_cell.length_b   1.000
_cell.length_c   1.000
_cell.angle_alpha   90.00
_cell.angle_beta   90.00
_cell.angle_gamma   90.00
#
_symmetry.space_group_name_H-M   'P 1'
#
loop_
_entity.id
_entity.type
_entity.pdbx_description
1 polymer ?
#
loop_
_entity_poly.entity_id
_entity_poly.type
_entity_poly.pdbx_seq_one_letter_code
_entity_poly.pdbx_strand_id
1 'polypeptide(L)'
;MSTTLAGANDRAVLMTDERDQRQAAEVVRRLPAKGRALFRAEASGSAVEVPPELSAIIAQVVQAVAAGRAVTVSSLPEELTTTEAAKILGISRPTLMRKIDAGEIPARKVGTHTRLRTRDVLAERSARRQRQLAAFDELRALEDD
;
A
#
# COMPACT_ATOMS: atom_id res chain seq x y z
N MET A 1 -11.75 8.40 23.09
CA MET A 1 -10.78 9.51 23.01
C MET A 1 -10.59 9.83 21.54
N SER A 2 -10.22 11.05 21.18
CA SER A 2 -10.22 11.54 19.80
C SER A 2 -9.22 10.78 18.93
N THR A 3 -9.63 10.35 17.74
CA THR A 3 -8.73 9.95 16.66
C THR A 3 -7.77 11.12 16.40
N THR A 4 -6.51 10.98 16.83
CA THR A 4 -5.52 12.06 16.69
C THR A 4 -4.77 11.84 15.39
N LEU A 5 -4.97 12.75 14.45
CA LEU A 5 -4.15 12.88 13.25
C LEU A 5 -2.81 13.54 13.66
N ALA A 6 -1.83 12.75 14.07
CA ALA A 6 -0.48 13.25 14.26
C ALA A 6 0.23 13.31 12.90
N GLY A 7 0.26 14.50 12.30
CA GLY A 7 0.93 14.75 11.02
C GLY A 7 1.88 15.94 11.12
N ALA A 8 3.18 15.67 11.21
CA ALA A 8 4.23 16.59 10.78
C ALA A 8 4.89 15.93 9.55
N ASN A 9 4.90 16.63 8.42
CA ASN A 9 5.23 16.13 7.06
C ASN A 9 4.19 15.19 6.44
N ASP A 10 4.37 14.91 5.14
CA ASP A 10 3.53 14.21 4.14
C ASP A 10 3.19 12.74 4.47
N ARG A 11 3.11 12.42 5.77
CA ARG A 11 2.90 11.13 6.39
C ARG A 11 1.88 11.29 7.53
N ALA A 12 0.71 10.71 7.34
CA ALA A 12 -0.30 10.57 8.38
C ALA A 12 -0.21 9.17 9.01
N VAL A 13 -0.07 9.11 10.33
CA VAL A 13 -0.22 7.87 11.10
C VAL A 13 -1.58 7.89 11.77
N LEU A 14 -2.41 6.90 11.45
CA LEU A 14 -3.72 6.73 12.07
C LEU A 14 -3.58 5.78 13.25
N MET A 15 -3.69 6.31 14.46
CA MET A 15 -3.82 5.52 15.68
C MET A 15 -5.29 5.13 15.83
N THR A 16 -5.55 3.83 15.82
CA THR A 16 -6.91 3.28 15.87
C THR A 16 -7.17 2.73 17.27
N ASP A 17 -8.26 3.17 17.91
CA ASP A 17 -8.71 2.60 19.19
C ASP A 17 -9.73 1.44 18.99
N GLU A 18 -10.18 0.81 20.08
CA GLU A 18 -11.18 -0.26 19.99
C GLU A 18 -12.50 0.19 19.36
N ARG A 19 -12.87 1.46 19.49
CA ARG A 19 -14.10 2.01 18.91
C ARG A 19 -13.95 2.12 17.40
N ASP A 20 -12.82 2.65 16.94
CA ASP A 20 -12.47 2.74 15.52
C ASP A 20 -12.49 1.34 14.87
N GLN A 21 -11.92 0.34 15.56
CA GLN A 21 -11.91 -1.05 15.09
C GLN A 21 -13.32 -1.64 14.95
N ARG A 22 -14.19 -1.45 15.96
CA ARG A 22 -15.58 -1.94 15.93
C ARG A 22 -16.39 -1.28 14.81
N GLN A 23 -16.24 0.04 14.65
CA GLN A 23 -16.90 0.78 13.58
C GLN A 23 -16.39 0.34 12.20
N ALA A 24 -15.09 0.16 12.05
CA ALA A 24 -14.50 -0.34 10.82
C ALA A 24 -15.00 -1.76 10.49
N ALA A 25 -15.11 -2.65 11.48
CA ALA A 25 -15.65 -4.00 11.29
C ALA A 25 -17.11 -3.97 10.82
N GLU A 26 -17.94 -3.08 11.37
CA GLU A 26 -19.31 -2.90 10.89
C GLU A 26 -19.37 -2.44 9.43
N VAL A 27 -18.52 -1.47 9.06
CA VAL A 27 -18.43 -0.96 7.69
C VAL A 27 -17.98 -2.07 6.74
N VAL A 28 -16.95 -2.86 7.09
CA VAL A 28 -16.45 -3.98 6.27
C VAL A 28 -17.54 -5.02 6.01
N ARG A 29 -18.42 -5.31 6.98
CA ARG A 29 -19.54 -6.25 6.79
C ARG A 29 -20.58 -5.75 5.78
N ARG A 30 -20.71 -4.45 5.62
CA ARG A 30 -21.69 -3.81 4.71
C ARG A 30 -21.08 -3.39 3.37
N LEU A 31 -19.75 -3.35 3.27
CA LEU A 31 -19.06 -2.91 2.07
C LEU A 31 -19.21 -3.97 0.97
N PRO A 32 -19.79 -3.64 -0.19
CA PRO A 32 -19.85 -4.59 -1.30
C PRO A 32 -18.44 -4.86 -1.84
N ALA A 33 -18.17 -6.11 -2.24
CA ALA A 33 -16.86 -6.52 -2.77
C ALA A 33 -16.48 -5.77 -4.06
N LYS A 34 -17.46 -5.26 -4.81
CA LYS A 34 -17.31 -4.44 -6.01
C LYS A 34 -18.45 -3.42 -6.06
N GLY A 35 -18.16 -2.16 -6.37
CA GLY A 35 -19.18 -1.12 -6.54
C GLY A 35 -18.69 0.29 -6.22
N ARG A 36 -19.61 1.25 -6.34
CA ARG A 36 -19.40 2.65 -5.92
C ARG A 36 -19.81 2.79 -4.46
N ALA A 37 -19.03 3.55 -3.69
CA ALA A 37 -19.36 3.86 -2.31
C ALA A 37 -19.87 5.30 -2.20
N LEU A 38 -20.84 5.52 -1.32
CA LEU A 38 -21.28 6.86 -0.93
C LEU A 38 -20.64 7.24 0.39
N PHE A 39 -19.85 8.31 0.38
CA PHE A 39 -19.29 8.90 1.59
C PHE A 39 -20.17 10.07 2.00
N ARG A 40 -20.76 9.97 3.20
CA ARG A 40 -21.59 11.04 3.78
C ARG A 40 -20.88 11.60 5.01
N ALA A 41 -20.61 12.90 4.99
CA ALA A 41 -20.12 13.60 6.17
C ALA A 41 -21.32 14.15 6.95
N GLU A 42 -21.57 13.61 8.16
CA GLU A 42 -22.70 14.05 9.00
C GLU A 42 -22.64 15.54 9.32
N ALA A 43 -21.44 16.09 9.54
CA ALA A 43 -21.25 17.49 9.90
C ALA A 43 -21.68 18.49 8.82
N SER A 44 -21.68 18.08 7.54
CA SER A 44 -22.02 18.97 6.41
C SER A 44 -23.28 18.54 5.65
N GLY A 45 -23.82 17.35 5.93
CA GLY A 45 -24.91 16.75 5.16
C GLY A 45 -24.54 16.39 3.72
N SER A 46 -23.30 16.65 3.29
CA SER A 46 -22.82 16.41 1.94
C SER A 46 -22.55 14.92 1.73
N ALA A 47 -22.99 14.42 0.58
CA ALA A 47 -22.69 13.08 0.10
C ALA A 47 -21.86 13.18 -1.18
N VAL A 48 -20.71 12.50 -1.19
CA VAL A 48 -19.84 12.39 -2.35
C VAL A 48 -19.85 10.94 -2.83
N GLU A 49 -20.13 10.77 -4.12
CA GLU A 49 -20.00 9.48 -4.77
C GLU A 49 -18.54 9.21 -5.09
N VAL A 50 -18.01 8.11 -4.56
CA VAL A 50 -16.61 7.74 -4.72
C VAL A 50 -16.49 6.71 -5.85
N PRO A 51 -15.62 6.96 -6.86
CA PRO A 51 -15.38 6.01 -7.94
C PRO A 51 -14.94 4.63 -7.43
N PRO A 52 -15.13 3.56 -8.22
CA PRO A 52 -14.78 2.20 -7.81
C PRO A 52 -13.31 2.05 -7.38
N GLU A 53 -12.39 2.73 -8.06
CA GLU A 53 -10.94 2.65 -7.82
C GLU A 53 -10.59 3.23 -6.44
N LEU A 54 -11.15 4.39 -6.11
CA LEU A 54 -10.96 5.02 -4.80
C LEU A 54 -11.71 4.25 -3.70
N SER A 55 -12.87 3.68 -4.01
CA SER A 55 -13.64 2.85 -3.08
C SER A 55 -12.81 1.63 -2.64
N ALA A 56 -12.07 1.00 -3.56
CA ALA A 56 -11.18 -0.12 -3.24
C ALA A 56 -10.03 0.27 -2.31
N ILE A 57 -9.46 1.48 -2.47
CA ILE A 57 -8.41 1.99 -1.58
C ILE A 57 -8.97 2.19 -0.17
N ILE A 58 -10.13 2.84 -0.04
CA ILE A 58 -10.74 3.10 1.26
C ILE A 58 -11.15 1.78 1.93
N ALA A 59 -11.67 0.82 1.17
CA ALA A 59 -11.98 -0.52 1.65
C ALA A 59 -10.76 -1.18 2.31
N GLN A 60 -9.58 -1.12 1.67
CA GLN A 60 -8.35 -1.69 2.23
C GLN A 60 -7.93 -1.01 3.53
N VAL A 61 -8.05 0.32 3.62
CA VAL A 61 -7.76 1.06 4.85
C VAL A 61 -8.71 0.62 5.96
N VAL A 62 -10.02 0.61 5.72
CA VAL A 62 -11.02 0.21 6.72
C VAL A 62 -10.80 -1.26 7.15
N GLN A 63 -10.46 -2.16 6.23
CA GLN A 63 -10.12 -3.56 6.57
C GLN A 63 -8.88 -3.66 7.45
N ALA A 64 -7.85 -2.85 7.20
CA ALA A 64 -6.66 -2.81 8.05
C ALA A 64 -7.00 -2.32 9.47
N VAL A 65 -7.82 -1.27 9.57
CA VAL A 65 -8.33 -0.76 10.86
C VAL A 65 -9.16 -1.82 11.57
N ALA A 66 -10.11 -2.47 10.90
CA ALA A 66 -10.96 -3.51 11.49
C ALA A 66 -10.15 -4.70 12.04
N ALA A 67 -8.99 -4.98 11.46
CA ALA A 67 -8.06 -6.00 11.92
C ALA A 67 -7.11 -5.54 13.04
N GLY A 68 -7.31 -4.33 13.58
CA GLY A 68 -6.48 -3.73 14.62
C GLY A 68 -5.06 -3.40 14.19
N ARG A 69 -4.83 -3.23 12.88
CA ARG A 69 -3.50 -2.92 12.34
C ARG A 69 -3.29 -1.41 12.30
N ALA A 70 -2.09 -0.95 12.66
CA ALA A 70 -1.69 0.43 12.46
C ALA A 70 -1.65 0.76 10.96
N VAL A 71 -2.27 1.87 10.57
CA VAL A 71 -2.29 2.34 9.17
C VAL A 71 -1.42 3.59 9.03
N THR A 72 -0.53 3.58 8.05
CA THR A 72 0.23 4.76 7.64
C THR A 72 -0.13 5.12 6.20
N VAL A 73 -0.49 6.38 5.98
CA VAL A 73 -0.67 6.96 4.64
C VAL A 73 0.44 7.97 4.42
N SER A 74 1.19 7.81 3.35
CA SER A 74 2.24 8.77 2.97
C SER A 74 2.32 8.89 1.46
N SER A 75 2.63 10.09 0.98
CA SER A 75 3.11 10.23 -0.39
C SER A 75 4.47 9.53 -0.52
N LEU A 76 4.78 9.07 -1.72
CA LEU A 76 6.14 8.65 -2.06
C LEU A 76 6.79 9.79 -2.86
N PRO A 77 8.07 10.13 -2.58
CA PRO A 77 8.80 11.08 -3.41
C PRO A 77 8.93 10.56 -4.85
N GLU A 78 9.28 11.42 -5.81
CA GLU A 78 9.55 10.97 -7.19
C GLU A 78 10.72 9.96 -7.22
N GLU A 79 11.68 10.14 -6.32
CA GLU A 79 12.88 9.33 -6.20
C GLU A 79 13.10 8.77 -4.81
N LEU A 80 13.61 7.55 -4.77
CA LEU A 80 13.92 6.81 -3.55
C LEU A 80 15.43 6.63 -3.41
N THR A 81 15.89 6.64 -2.17
CA THR A 81 17.17 6.07 -1.82
C THR A 81 17.15 4.54 -1.99
N THR A 82 18.33 3.93 -2.10
CA THR A 82 18.45 2.47 -2.14
C THR A 82 17.88 1.79 -0.89
N THR A 83 17.96 2.44 0.27
CA THR A 83 17.38 1.93 1.52
C THR A 83 15.85 1.93 1.48
N GLU A 84 15.23 3.02 1.02
CA GLU A 84 13.77 3.11 0.90
C GLU A 84 13.24 2.13 -0.15
N ALA A 85 13.88 2.06 -1.31
CA ALA A 85 13.51 1.13 -2.37
C ALA A 85 13.61 -0.34 -1.90
N ALA A 86 14.68 -0.70 -1.19
CA ALA A 86 14.84 -2.06 -0.65
C ALA A 86 13.73 -2.40 0.37
N LYS A 87 13.35 -1.44 1.22
CA LYS A 87 12.25 -1.58 2.16
C LYS A 87 10.91 -1.79 1.46
N ILE A 88 10.63 -1.04 0.38
CA ILE A 88 9.40 -1.17 -0.41
C ILE A 88 9.32 -2.53 -1.11
N LEU A 89 10.45 -3.02 -1.64
CA LEU A 89 10.55 -4.32 -2.31
C LEU A 89 10.55 -5.51 -1.33
N GLY A 90 10.75 -5.27 -0.03
CA GLY A 90 10.87 -6.30 0.98
C GLY A 90 12.13 -7.15 0.82
N ILE A 91 13.25 -6.55 0.39
CA ILE A 91 14.54 -7.22 0.20
C ILE A 91 15.66 -6.48 0.94
N SER A 92 16.80 -7.13 1.13
CA SER A 92 17.98 -6.46 1.70
C SER A 92 18.59 -5.46 0.71
N ARG A 93 19.17 -4.36 1.22
CA ARG A 93 19.87 -3.37 0.39
C ARG A 93 20.97 -4.00 -0.48
N PRO A 94 21.83 -4.93 0.00
CA PRO A 94 22.80 -5.60 -0.86
C PRO A 94 22.16 -6.38 -2.02
N THR A 95 20.98 -6.99 -1.80
CA THR A 95 20.25 -7.68 -2.86
C THR A 95 19.70 -6.71 -3.89
N LEU A 96 19.17 -5.56 -3.46
CA LEU A 96 18.79 -4.50 -4.38
C LEU A 96 19.98 -4.02 -5.21
N MET A 97 21.14 -3.79 -4.58
CA MET A 97 22.34 -3.33 -5.29
C MET A 97 22.77 -4.33 -6.38
N ARG A 98 22.79 -5.64 -6.07
CA ARG A 98 23.09 -6.67 -7.09
C ARG A 98 22.15 -6.62 -8.29
N LYS A 99 20.84 -6.38 -8.06
CA LYS A 99 19.85 -6.25 -9.15
C LYS A 99 20.06 -4.99 -9.99
N ILE A 100 20.45 -3.89 -9.36
CA ILE A 100 20.82 -2.65 -10.05
C ILE A 100 22.08 -2.89 -10.90
N ASP A 101 23.10 -3.53 -10.33
CA ASP A 101 24.35 -3.82 -11.02
C ASP A 101 24.15 -4.79 -12.20
N ALA A 102 23.18 -5.71 -12.08
CA ALA A 102 22.74 -6.59 -13.16
C ALA A 102 21.83 -5.92 -14.21
N GLY A 103 21.47 -4.64 -14.02
CA GLY A 103 20.59 -3.89 -14.93
C GLY A 103 19.10 -4.27 -14.85
N GLU A 104 18.71 -5.10 -13.87
CA GLU A 104 17.32 -5.54 -13.70
C GLU A 104 16.40 -4.42 -13.19
N ILE A 105 16.95 -3.50 -12.40
CA ILE A 105 16.21 -2.37 -11.83
C ILE A 105 16.91 -1.07 -12.24
N PRO A 106 16.25 -0.19 -13.02
CA PRO A 106 16.81 1.10 -13.39
C PRO A 106 17.17 1.95 -12.16
N ALA A 107 18.38 2.50 -12.16
CA ALA A 107 18.83 3.43 -11.14
C ALA A 107 19.73 4.50 -11.76
N ARG A 108 19.77 5.68 -11.13
CA ARG A 108 20.64 6.79 -11.54
C ARG A 108 21.62 7.15 -10.44
N LYS A 109 22.83 7.56 -10.82
CA LYS A 109 23.80 8.15 -9.90
C LYS A 109 23.55 9.65 -9.77
N VAL A 110 23.50 10.13 -8.54
CA VAL A 110 23.42 11.56 -8.19
C VAL A 110 24.58 11.84 -7.24
N GLY A 111 25.67 12.35 -7.79
CA GLY A 111 26.98 12.37 -7.11
C GLY A 111 27.40 10.95 -6.69
N THR A 112 27.73 10.77 -5.42
CA THR A 112 28.14 9.47 -4.86
C THR A 112 26.94 8.54 -4.56
N HIS A 113 25.72 9.07 -4.55
CA HIS A 113 24.54 8.30 -4.16
C HIS A 113 23.80 7.69 -5.36
N THR A 114 23.20 6.52 -5.14
CA THR A 114 22.27 5.92 -6.09
C THR A 114 20.83 6.32 -5.73
N ARG A 115 20.04 6.68 -6.75
CA ARG A 115 18.62 7.01 -6.67
C ARG A 115 17.84 6.13 -7.64
N LEU A 116 16.61 5.79 -7.26
CA LEU A 116 15.68 5.01 -8.07
C LEU A 116 14.40 5.80 -8.24
N ARG A 117 13.80 5.80 -9.44
CA ARG A 117 12.47 6.38 -9.61
C ARG A 117 11.46 5.51 -8.89
N THR A 118 10.55 6.13 -8.14
CA THR A 118 9.50 5.42 -7.40
C THR A 118 8.66 4.53 -8.31
N ARG A 119 8.33 5.00 -9.50
CA ARG A 119 7.54 4.23 -10.48
C ARG A 119 8.20 2.89 -10.85
N ASP A 120 9.53 2.87 -11.01
CA ASP A 120 10.27 1.70 -11.47
C ASP A 120 10.35 0.68 -10.33
N VAL A 121 10.51 1.15 -9.08
CA VAL A 121 10.48 0.31 -7.88
C VAL A 121 9.10 -0.32 -7.67
N LEU A 122 8.02 0.44 -7.86
CA LEU A 122 6.65 -0.07 -7.73
C LEU A 122 6.29 -1.06 -8.84
N ALA A 123 6.78 -0.83 -10.06
CA ALA A 123 6.64 -1.78 -11.16
C ALA A 123 7.31 -3.12 -10.84
N GLU A 124 8.55 -3.12 -10.36
CA GLU A 124 9.24 -4.35 -9.97
C GLU A 124 8.54 -5.06 -8.80
N ARG A 125 8.02 -4.32 -7.82
CA ARG A 125 7.22 -4.90 -6.73
C ARG A 125 6.01 -5.66 -7.26
N SER A 126 5.31 -5.06 -8.23
CA SER A 126 4.10 -5.63 -8.83
C SER A 126 4.43 -6.85 -9.69
N ALA A 127 5.46 -6.77 -10.54
CA ALA A 127 5.94 -7.88 -11.35
C ALA A 127 6.42 -9.06 -10.49
N ARG A 128 7.10 -8.79 -9.36
CA ARG A 128 7.52 -9.82 -8.41
C ARG A 128 6.32 -10.52 -7.76
N ARG A 129 5.28 -9.77 -7.38
CA ARG A 129 4.05 -10.34 -6.83
C ARG A 129 3.33 -11.23 -7.85
N GLN A 130 3.27 -10.80 -9.12
CA GLN A 130 2.68 -11.61 -10.20
C GLN A 130 3.46 -12.90 -10.43
N ARG A 131 4.80 -12.84 -10.46
CA ARG A 131 5.65 -14.05 -10.54
C ARG A 131 5.41 -15.02 -9.38
N GLN A 132 5.24 -14.50 -8.16
CA GLN A 132 4.93 -15.34 -6.99
C GLN A 132 3.57 -16.03 -7.09
N LEU A 133 2.55 -15.31 -7.58
CA LEU A 133 1.22 -15.89 -7.78
C LEU A 133 1.26 -16.96 -8.88
N ALA A 134 1.90 -16.68 -10.02
CA ALA A 134 2.03 -17.64 -11.11
C ALA A 134 2.75 -18.93 -10.66
N ALA A 135 3.86 -18.81 -9.93
CA ALA A 135 4.56 -19.97 -9.39
C ALA A 135 3.71 -20.78 -8.38
N PHE A 136 2.86 -20.11 -7.60
CA PHE A 136 1.94 -20.79 -6.69
C PHE A 136 0.83 -21.53 -7.45
N ASP A 137 0.30 -20.93 -8.51
CA ASP A 137 -0.71 -21.55 -9.37
C ASP A 137 -0.12 -22.77 -10.11
N GLU A 138 1.13 -22.70 -10.57
CA GLU A 138 1.86 -23.84 -11.16
C GLU A 138 2.02 -24.99 -10.16
N LEU A 139 2.42 -24.71 -8.91
CA LEU A 139 2.54 -25.74 -7.87
C LEU A 139 1.21 -26.42 -7.58
N ARG A 140 0.12 -25.65 -7.53
CA ARG A 140 -1.23 -26.19 -7.31
C ARG A 140 -1.69 -27.10 -8.44
N ALA A 141 -1.43 -26.70 -9.69
CA ALA A 141 -1.77 -27.50 -10.86
C ALA A 141 -1.04 -28.85 -10.89
N LEU A 142 0.16 -28.94 -10.31
CA LEU A 142 0.92 -30.20 -10.17
C LEU A 142 0.40 -31.10 -9.05
N GLU A 143 -0.34 -30.58 -8.07
CA GLU A 143 -0.94 -31.36 -6.97
C GLU A 143 -2.33 -31.92 -7.34
N ASP A 144 -2.98 -31.35 -8.37
CA ASP A 144 -4.32 -31.75 -8.84
C ASP A 144 -4.27 -32.84 -9.96
N ASP A 145 -3.07 -33.28 -10.39
CA ASP A 145 -2.79 -34.40 -11.33
C ASP A 145 -2.30 -35.67 -10.59
#